data_AF-A0A359EFB7-F1
#
_entry.id   AF-A0A359EFB7-F1
#
_cell.length_a   1.000
_cell.length_b   1.000
_cell.length_c   1.000
_cell.angle_alpha   90.00
_cell.angle_beta   90.00
_cell.angle_gamma   90.00
#
_symmetry.space_group_name_H-M   'P 1'
#
loop_
_entity.id
_entity.type
_entity.pdbx_description
1 polymer ?
#
loop_
_entity_poly.entity_id
_entity_poly.type
_entity_poly.pdbx_seq_one_letter_code
_entity_poly.pdbx_strand_id
1 'polypeptide(L)'
;MSNYQASSEFERELDERVIEINRVAKVVKGGRRFAFRVTVVVGDNSGSVGMGVGKANAVPDAMRKASEKARKNMHRVSTFGSTIPHEVLGDVSGAKVLLKPASPGTGVIAAGGVRAVCEAAGIHDILTKSLGSANMLNVVSATMAALDQLKSPKQIASERGIPVESVLPFWERRKNHG
;
A
#
# COMPACT_ATOMS: atom_id res chain seq x y z
N MET A 1 -37.38 -9.66 23.37
CA MET A 1 -36.07 -10.34 23.17
C MET A 1 -35.33 -9.58 22.09
N SER A 2 -34.52 -8.62 22.56
CA SER A 2 -33.60 -7.81 21.76
C SER A 2 -32.38 -8.64 21.37
N ASN A 3 -32.04 -8.63 20.09
CA ASN A 3 -30.67 -8.52 19.55
C ASN A 3 -30.73 -8.75 18.03
N TYR A 4 -31.29 -7.78 17.31
CA TYR A 4 -30.86 -7.48 15.95
C TYR A 4 -29.60 -6.63 16.11
N GLN A 5 -28.47 -7.27 16.42
CA GLN A 5 -27.19 -6.56 16.40
C GLN A 5 -26.91 -6.20 14.94
N ALA A 6 -26.87 -4.90 14.68
CA ALA A 6 -26.42 -4.28 13.44
C ALA A 6 -25.11 -4.90 12.95
N SER A 7 -25.19 -5.91 12.08
CA SER A 7 -24.04 -6.44 11.39
C SER A 7 -23.71 -5.52 10.22
N SER A 8 -22.89 -4.50 10.53
CA SER A 8 -22.06 -3.68 9.63
C SER A 8 -22.74 -2.74 8.62
N GLU A 9 -23.57 -1.79 9.08
CA GLU A 9 -24.08 -0.67 8.25
C GLU A 9 -23.03 0.35 7.79
N PHE A 10 -21.74 0.12 8.09
CA PHE A 10 -20.61 0.78 7.44
C PHE A 10 -19.46 -0.24 7.36
N GLU A 11 -19.58 -1.28 6.52
CA GLU A 11 -18.34 -1.77 5.91
C GLU A 11 -17.74 -0.53 5.24
N ARG A 12 -16.66 0.02 5.83
CA ARG A 12 -15.89 1.09 5.17
C ARG A 12 -15.74 0.65 3.73
N GLU A 13 -16.11 1.50 2.78
CA GLU A 13 -15.99 1.16 1.36
C GLU A 13 -14.50 0.97 1.08
N LEU A 14 -14.08 -0.30 1.15
CA LEU A 14 -12.69 -0.67 0.96
C LEU A 14 -12.46 -0.72 -0.54
N ASP A 15 -11.50 0.08 -1.01
CA ASP A 15 -11.05 0.05 -2.39
C ASP A 15 -10.20 -1.21 -2.59
N GLU A 16 -10.77 -2.20 -3.29
CA GLU A 16 -10.08 -3.44 -3.64
C GLU A 16 -9.55 -3.37 -5.07
N ARG A 17 -8.24 -3.54 -5.22
CA ARG A 17 -7.56 -3.44 -6.52
C ARG A 17 -6.76 -4.68 -6.82
N VAL A 18 -7.06 -5.29 -7.97
CA VAL A 18 -6.33 -6.45 -8.47
C VAL A 18 -5.08 -5.97 -9.19
N ILE A 19 -3.91 -6.40 -8.72
CA ILE A 19 -2.62 -6.03 -9.31
C ILE A 19 -2.25 -6.96 -10.46
N GLU A 20 -2.34 -8.27 -10.21
CA GLU A 20 -1.86 -9.28 -11.14
C GLU A 20 -2.60 -10.60 -10.93
N ILE A 21 -2.95 -11.26 -12.04
CA ILE A 21 -3.51 -12.61 -12.09
C ILE A 21 -2.56 -13.49 -12.89
N ASN A 22 -1.96 -14.47 -12.24
CA ASN A 22 -1.01 -15.39 -12.87
C ASN A 22 -1.51 -16.84 -12.85
N ARG A 23 -1.47 -17.50 -14.01
CA ARG A 23 -1.65 -18.95 -14.09
C ARG A 23 -0.33 -19.64 -13.77
N VAL A 24 -0.28 -20.34 -12.65
CA VAL A 24 0.89 -21.11 -12.20
C VAL A 24 0.67 -22.61 -12.43
N ALA A 25 1.75 -23.36 -12.65
CA ALA A 25 1.68 -24.79 -12.93
C ALA A 25 2.64 -25.59 -12.04
N LYS A 26 2.15 -26.71 -11.47
CA LYS A 26 2.97 -27.75 -10.86
C LYS A 26 3.14 -28.90 -11.86
N VAL A 27 4.38 -29.16 -12.28
CA VAL A 27 4.71 -30.30 -13.15
C VAL A 27 4.64 -31.60 -12.35
N VAL A 28 4.02 -32.63 -12.92
CA VAL A 28 3.91 -33.98 -12.36
C VAL A 28 4.25 -35.02 -13.45
N LYS A 29 4.48 -36.27 -13.07
CA LYS A 29 4.90 -37.35 -13.99
C LYS A 29 3.98 -37.51 -15.22
N GLY A 30 2.68 -37.21 -15.10
CA GLY A 30 1.68 -37.33 -16.16
C GLY A 30 1.17 -36.02 -16.75
N GLY A 31 1.78 -34.87 -16.45
CA GLY A 31 1.33 -33.58 -17.00
C GLY A 31 1.57 -32.37 -16.10
N ARG A 32 0.66 -31.39 -16.15
CA ARG A 32 0.75 -30.14 -15.36
C ARG A 32 -0.56 -29.87 -14.64
N ARG A 33 -0.49 -29.67 -13.32
CA ARG A 33 -1.62 -29.18 -12.52
C ARG A 33 -1.58 -27.66 -12.49
N PHE A 34 -2.60 -27.02 -13.06
CA PHE A 34 -2.71 -25.56 -13.08
C PHE A 34 -3.43 -25.03 -11.85
N ALA A 35 -3.07 -23.83 -11.46
CA ALA A 35 -3.78 -23.01 -10.47
C ALA A 35 -3.62 -21.53 -10.86
N PHE A 36 -4.45 -20.67 -10.29
CA PHE A 36 -4.32 -19.22 -10.43
C PHE A 36 -3.82 -18.62 -9.12
N ARG A 37 -2.84 -17.72 -9.23
CA ARG A 37 -2.37 -16.84 -8.16
C ARG A 37 -2.88 -15.44 -8.46
N VAL A 38 -3.51 -14.80 -7.47
CA VAL A 38 -3.97 -13.42 -7.57
C VAL A 38 -3.30 -12.61 -6.47
N THR A 39 -2.79 -11.43 -6.83
CA THR A 39 -2.31 -10.42 -5.87
C THR A 39 -3.29 -9.27 -5.85
N VAL A 40 -3.81 -8.94 -4.67
CA VAL A 40 -4.79 -7.88 -4.43
C VAL A 40 -4.23 -6.92 -3.40
N VAL A 41 -4.52 -5.64 -3.58
CA VAL A 41 -4.32 -4.59 -2.58
C VAL A 41 -5.69 -4.07 -2.16
N VAL A 42 -5.86 -3.85 -0.86
CA VAL A 42 -7.08 -3.33 -0.26
C VAL A 42 -6.71 -2.12 0.58
N GLY A 43 -7.49 -1.04 0.51
CA GLY A 43 -7.29 0.13 1.34
C GLY A 43 -8.57 0.90 1.61
N ASP A 44 -8.51 1.82 2.57
CA ASP A 44 -9.64 2.64 2.99
C ASP A 44 -9.58 4.08 2.43
N ASN A 45 -8.68 4.32 1.47
CA ASN A 45 -8.39 5.64 0.89
C ASN A 45 -8.12 6.74 1.94
N SER A 46 -7.79 6.36 3.18
CA SER A 46 -7.67 7.27 4.32
C SER A 46 -6.46 6.92 5.21
N GLY A 47 -5.44 6.32 4.60
CA GLY A 47 -4.17 6.02 5.24
C GLY A 47 -4.08 4.61 5.83
N SER A 48 -4.98 3.68 5.48
CA SER A 48 -4.79 2.25 5.75
C SER A 48 -4.74 1.45 4.45
N VAL A 49 -3.77 0.56 4.34
CA VAL A 49 -3.59 -0.29 3.16
C VAL A 49 -3.08 -1.67 3.59
N GLY A 50 -3.43 -2.69 2.82
CA GLY A 50 -3.01 -4.06 3.03
C GLY A 50 -2.89 -4.80 1.70
N MET A 51 -1.96 -5.75 1.62
CA MET A 51 -1.80 -6.61 0.44
C MET A 51 -2.06 -8.07 0.78
N GLY A 52 -2.62 -8.79 -0.19
CA GLY A 52 -2.97 -10.18 -0.07
C GLY A 52 -2.61 -10.97 -1.33
N VAL A 53 -2.18 -12.21 -1.13
CA VAL A 53 -1.94 -13.16 -2.22
C VAL A 53 -2.80 -14.37 -1.98
N GLY A 54 -3.62 -14.71 -2.98
CA GLY A 54 -4.49 -15.87 -2.98
C GLY A 54 -4.11 -16.85 -4.08
N LYS A 55 -4.37 -18.14 -3.84
CA LYS A 55 -4.17 -19.21 -4.82
C LYS A 55 -5.31 -20.22 -4.78
N ALA A 56 -5.87 -20.54 -5.94
CA ALA A 56 -6.92 -21.55 -6.09
C ALA A 56 -6.95 -22.13 -7.51
N ASN A 57 -7.83 -23.10 -7.76
CA ASN A 57 -7.99 -23.70 -9.09
C ASN A 57 -8.80 -22.81 -10.04
N ALA A 58 -9.69 -21.97 -9.49
CA ALA A 58 -10.47 -20.97 -10.22
C ALA A 58 -10.07 -19.55 -9.80
N VAL A 59 -10.21 -18.59 -10.72
CA VAL A 59 -9.86 -17.18 -10.48
C VAL A 59 -10.71 -16.55 -9.36
N PRO A 60 -12.06 -16.71 -9.33
CA PRO A 60 -12.88 -16.10 -8.27
C PRO A 60 -12.50 -16.56 -6.87
N ASP A 61 -12.21 -17.86 -6.70
CA ASP A 61 -11.76 -18.42 -5.43
C ASP A 61 -10.39 -17.90 -5.01
N ALA A 62 -9.47 -17.71 -5.97
CA ALA A 62 -8.15 -17.16 -5.69
C ALA A 62 -8.26 -15.68 -5.29
N MET A 63 -9.13 -14.92 -5.95
CA MET A 63 -9.41 -13.52 -5.65
C MET A 63 -10.01 -13.36 -4.25
N ARG A 64 -11.05 -14.13 -3.91
CA ARG A 64 -11.66 -14.11 -2.56
C ARG A 64 -10.63 -14.37 -1.46
N LYS A 65 -9.79 -15.40 -1.62
CA LYS A 65 -8.70 -15.70 -0.67
C LYS A 65 -7.68 -14.57 -0.58
N ALA A 66 -7.39 -13.89 -1.69
CA ALA A 66 -6.48 -12.76 -1.72
C ALA A 66 -7.07 -11.55 -0.97
N SER A 67 -8.33 -11.18 -1.24
CA SER A 67 -9.04 -10.09 -0.57
C SER A 67 -9.17 -10.34 0.93
N GLU A 68 -9.58 -11.53 1.37
CA GLU A 68 -9.65 -11.89 2.79
C GLU A 68 -8.30 -11.74 3.50
N LYS A 69 -7.20 -12.13 2.83
CA LYS A 69 -5.85 -11.98 3.37
C LYS A 69 -5.40 -10.52 3.40
N ALA A 70 -5.73 -9.74 2.37
CA ALA A 70 -5.40 -8.32 2.29
C ALA A 70 -6.10 -7.53 3.40
N ARG A 71 -7.40 -7.76 3.61
CA ARG A 71 -8.19 -7.15 4.70
C ARG A 71 -7.60 -7.43 6.08
N LYS A 72 -7.14 -8.66 6.34
CA LYS A 72 -6.48 -9.04 7.61
C LYS A 72 -5.12 -8.37 7.81
N ASN A 73 -4.42 -8.07 6.72
CA ASN A 73 -3.10 -7.45 6.72
C ASN A 73 -3.15 -5.93 6.62
N MET A 74 -4.33 -5.30 6.65
CA MET A 74 -4.44 -3.85 6.61
C MET A 74 -3.80 -3.23 7.85
N HIS A 75 -2.93 -2.24 7.63
CA HIS A 75 -2.34 -1.44 8.68
C HIS A 75 -2.34 0.03 8.27
N ARG A 76 -2.17 0.90 9.26
CA ARG A 76 -2.10 2.34 9.05
C ARG A 76 -0.71 2.73 8.54
N VAL A 77 -0.67 3.62 7.56
CA VAL A 77 0.55 4.23 7.02
C VAL A 77 0.56 5.71 7.34
N SER A 78 1.75 6.28 7.55
CA SER A 78 1.88 7.70 7.90
C SER A 78 1.75 8.57 6.65
N THR A 79 0.64 9.30 6.53
CA THR A 79 0.41 10.31 5.48
C THR A 79 0.51 11.73 6.07
N PHE A 80 0.77 12.72 5.21
CA PHE A 80 0.80 14.13 5.57
C PHE A 80 0.05 14.95 4.52
N GLY A 81 -1.19 15.34 4.83
CA GLY A 81 -2.09 15.94 3.84
C GLY A 81 -2.38 14.98 2.70
N SER A 82 -2.10 15.40 1.46
CA SER A 82 -2.29 14.59 0.25
C SER A 82 -1.07 13.74 -0.14
N THR A 83 0.06 13.86 0.59
CA THR A 83 1.35 13.24 0.24
C THR A 83 1.98 12.47 1.42
N ILE A 84 3.22 12.00 1.26
CA ILE A 84 4.00 11.31 2.30
C ILE A 84 4.87 12.32 3.11
N PRO A 85 5.21 12.02 4.37
CA PRO A 85 6.00 12.95 5.20
C PRO A 85 7.44 13.21 4.73
N HIS A 86 8.11 12.22 4.14
CA HIS A 86 9.50 12.30 3.68
C HIS A 86 9.78 11.23 2.63
N GLU A 87 10.91 11.33 1.94
CA GLU A 87 11.34 10.34 0.97
C GLU A 87 11.83 9.05 1.63
N VAL A 88 11.51 7.91 1.02
CA VAL A 88 11.86 6.58 1.52
C VAL A 88 12.19 5.65 0.35
N LEU A 89 13.07 4.68 0.61
CA LEU A 89 13.44 3.63 -0.34
C LEU A 89 13.05 2.27 0.25
N GLY A 90 12.10 1.60 -0.38
CA GLY A 90 11.76 0.21 -0.06
C GLY A 90 12.60 -0.77 -0.87
N ASP A 91 13.08 -1.84 -0.22
CA ASP A 91 13.80 -2.94 -0.88
C ASP A 91 13.23 -4.28 -0.42
N VAL A 92 12.74 -5.08 -1.37
CA VAL A 92 12.31 -6.46 -1.14
C VAL A 92 12.77 -7.34 -2.30
N SER A 93 13.62 -8.33 -2.00
CA SER A 93 14.03 -9.38 -2.95
C SER A 93 14.46 -8.84 -4.32
N GLY A 94 15.24 -7.75 -4.32
CA GLY A 94 15.77 -7.11 -5.52
C GLY A 94 14.85 -6.09 -6.19
N ALA A 95 13.61 -5.92 -5.72
CA ALA A 95 12.75 -4.81 -6.12
C ALA A 95 13.04 -3.61 -5.22
N LYS A 96 13.47 -2.50 -5.82
CA LYS A 96 13.76 -1.23 -5.14
C LYS A 96 12.77 -0.17 -5.59
N VAL A 97 12.02 0.43 -4.67
CA VAL A 97 11.01 1.44 -4.97
C VAL A 97 11.31 2.70 -4.16
N LEU A 98 11.59 3.78 -4.87
CA LEU A 98 11.72 5.12 -4.29
C LEU A 98 10.34 5.77 -4.23
N LEU A 99 9.96 6.24 -3.05
CA LEU A 99 8.79 7.08 -2.83
C LEU A 99 9.26 8.47 -2.42
N LYS A 100 8.82 9.50 -3.13
CA LYS A 100 9.19 10.89 -2.88
C LYS A 100 7.94 11.77 -2.76
N PRO A 101 7.86 12.62 -1.72
CA PRO A 101 6.75 13.55 -1.55
C PRO A 101 6.68 14.54 -2.71
N ALA A 102 5.47 14.97 -3.03
CA ALA A 102 5.18 15.90 -4.11
C ALA A 102 4.33 17.07 -3.61
N SER A 103 4.34 18.19 -4.35
CA SER A 103 3.46 19.32 -4.08
C SER A 103 1.99 18.96 -4.35
N PRO A 104 1.03 19.58 -3.64
CA PRO A 104 -0.39 19.38 -3.91
C PRO A 104 -0.74 19.63 -5.38
N GLY A 105 -1.51 18.73 -6.00
CA GLY A 105 -1.93 18.82 -7.40
C GLY A 105 -0.96 18.18 -8.40
N THR A 106 0.07 17.46 -7.95
CA THR A 106 0.98 16.70 -8.82
C THR A 106 0.32 15.41 -9.32
N GLY A 107 -0.54 14.80 -8.51
CA GLY A 107 -1.12 13.49 -8.79
C GLY A 107 -0.16 12.32 -8.49
N VAL A 108 -0.62 11.10 -8.77
CA VAL A 108 0.12 9.85 -8.52
C VAL A 108 0.96 9.46 -9.75
N ILE A 109 2.25 9.82 -9.73
CA ILE A 109 3.22 9.42 -10.75
C ILE A 109 3.90 8.13 -10.30
N ALA A 110 3.32 7.00 -10.73
CA ALA A 110 3.78 5.68 -10.33
C ALA A 110 3.53 4.58 -11.38
N ALA A 111 4.36 3.54 -11.32
CA ALA A 111 4.15 2.31 -12.11
C ALA A 111 2.94 1.53 -11.56
N GLY A 112 2.26 0.73 -12.38
CA GLY A 112 0.93 0.17 -12.08
C GLY A 112 0.76 -0.44 -10.68
N GLY A 113 1.69 -1.30 -10.26
CA GLY A 113 1.62 -1.94 -8.92
C GLY A 113 1.80 -0.95 -7.77
N VAL A 114 2.73 0.00 -7.92
CA VAL A 114 2.98 1.06 -6.93
C VAL A 114 1.80 2.03 -6.89
N ARG A 115 1.26 2.40 -8.05
CA ARG A 115 0.09 3.28 -8.20
C ARG A 115 -1.12 2.73 -7.45
N ALA A 116 -1.44 1.45 -7.65
CA ALA A 116 -2.56 0.82 -6.99
C ALA A 116 -2.42 0.82 -5.46
N VAL A 117 -1.21 0.67 -4.93
CA VAL A 117 -0.94 0.78 -3.49
C VAL A 117 -1.12 2.21 -2.99
N CYS A 118 -0.53 3.20 -3.67
CA CYS A 118 -0.62 4.60 -3.26
C CYS A 118 -2.07 5.10 -3.28
N GLU A 119 -2.82 4.79 -4.34
CA GLU A 119 -4.21 5.23 -4.45
C GLU A 119 -5.09 4.55 -3.40
N ALA A 120 -4.97 3.23 -3.18
CA ALA A 120 -5.70 2.52 -2.13
C ALA A 120 -5.36 3.02 -0.71
N ALA A 121 -4.12 3.49 -0.50
CA ALA A 121 -3.70 4.12 0.74
C ALA A 121 -4.25 5.55 0.93
N GLY A 122 -4.85 6.16 -0.09
CA GLY A 122 -5.32 7.55 -0.04
C GLY A 122 -4.23 8.60 -0.31
N ILE A 123 -3.13 8.22 -0.96
CA ILE A 123 -2.07 9.15 -1.35
C ILE A 123 -2.40 9.69 -2.74
N HIS A 124 -2.61 10.99 -2.84
CA HIS A 124 -3.00 11.65 -4.09
C HIS A 124 -1.81 12.29 -4.82
N ASP A 125 -0.80 12.75 -4.09
CA ASP A 125 0.34 13.45 -4.66
C ASP A 125 1.65 12.74 -4.30
N ILE A 126 2.26 12.06 -5.27
CA ILE A 126 3.52 11.33 -5.02
C ILE A 126 4.32 11.13 -6.31
N LEU A 127 5.64 11.27 -6.19
CA LEU A 127 6.58 10.89 -7.24
C LEU A 127 7.24 9.57 -6.85
N THR A 128 7.21 8.58 -7.73
CA THR A 128 7.81 7.29 -7.45
C THR A 128 8.71 6.83 -8.58
N LYS A 129 9.68 5.96 -8.25
CA LYS A 129 10.51 5.29 -9.24
C LYS A 129 10.81 3.86 -8.82
N SER A 130 10.50 2.90 -9.69
CA SER A 130 11.04 1.55 -9.58
C SER A 130 12.46 1.53 -10.15
N LEU A 131 13.43 1.13 -9.33
CA LEU A 131 14.86 1.15 -9.63
C LEU A 131 15.47 -0.27 -9.71
N GLY A 132 14.68 -1.30 -9.43
CA GLY A 132 15.15 -2.69 -9.36
C GLY A 132 14.36 -3.64 -10.24
N SER A 133 14.11 -4.84 -9.73
CA SER A 133 13.33 -5.88 -10.40
C SER A 133 11.92 -5.41 -10.79
N ALA A 134 11.46 -5.86 -11.97
CA ALA A 134 10.11 -5.60 -12.47
C ALA A 134 9.06 -6.63 -11.98
N ASN A 135 9.43 -7.56 -11.09
CA ASN A 135 8.49 -8.55 -10.55
C ASN A 135 7.42 -7.87 -9.69
N MET A 136 6.18 -7.86 -10.16
CA MET A 136 5.05 -7.15 -9.55
C MET A 136 4.82 -7.49 -8.08
N LEU A 137 4.93 -8.77 -7.70
CA LEU A 137 4.76 -9.17 -6.31
C LEU A 137 5.80 -8.51 -5.39
N ASN A 138 7.06 -8.47 -5.84
CA ASN A 138 8.14 -7.88 -5.07
C ASN A 138 8.07 -6.36 -5.09
N VAL A 139 7.67 -5.74 -6.22
CA VAL A 139 7.47 -4.29 -6.32
C VAL A 139 6.38 -3.81 -5.36
N VAL A 140 5.24 -4.50 -5.30
CA VAL A 140 4.17 -4.18 -4.33
C VAL A 140 4.66 -4.38 -2.91
N SER A 141 5.35 -5.49 -2.62
CA SER A 141 5.91 -5.76 -1.29
C SER A 141 6.94 -4.70 -0.86
N ALA A 142 7.81 -4.28 -1.78
CA ALA A 142 8.78 -3.20 -1.55
C ALA A 142 8.10 -1.85 -1.33
N THR A 143 6.97 -1.60 -2.00
CA THR A 143 6.16 -0.40 -1.79
C THR A 143 5.54 -0.40 -0.39
N MET A 144 4.96 -1.52 0.05
CA MET A 144 4.44 -1.66 1.42
C MET A 144 5.56 -1.45 2.46
N ALA A 145 6.72 -2.09 2.26
CA ALA A 145 7.89 -1.92 3.13
C ALA A 145 8.43 -0.47 3.13
N ALA A 146 8.27 0.28 2.04
CA ALA A 146 8.62 1.69 1.99
C ALA A 146 7.62 2.53 2.82
N LEU A 147 6.33 2.25 2.71
CA LEU A 147 5.29 2.92 3.49
C LEU A 147 5.42 2.66 5.00
N ASP A 148 5.84 1.46 5.40
CA ASP A 148 6.08 1.08 6.80
C ASP A 148 7.24 1.86 7.45
N GLN A 149 8.18 2.36 6.65
CA GLN A 149 9.28 3.19 7.14
C GLN A 149 8.85 4.62 7.44
N LEU A 150 7.68 5.06 6.94
CA LEU A 150 7.23 6.42 7.12
C LEU A 150 6.88 6.70 8.57
N LYS A 151 7.46 7.78 9.08
CA LYS A 151 7.22 8.30 10.42
C LYS A 151 6.50 9.64 10.34
N SER A 152 5.48 9.80 11.19
CA SER A 152 4.76 11.07 11.27
C SER A 152 5.60 12.13 12.00
N PRO A 153 5.51 13.42 11.63
CA PRO A 153 6.22 14.48 12.35
C PRO A 153 5.85 14.53 13.84
N LYS A 154 4.59 14.25 14.18
CA LYS A 154 4.10 14.17 15.56
C LYS A 154 4.79 13.05 16.35
N GLN A 155 4.97 11.88 15.73
CA GLN A 155 5.68 10.77 16.35
C GLN A 155 7.15 11.12 16.60
N ILE A 156 7.86 11.65 15.60
CA ILE A 156 9.28 12.01 15.76
C ILE A 156 9.46 13.12 16.80
N ALA A 157 8.58 14.13 16.83
CA ALA A 157 8.62 15.19 17.84
C ALA A 157 8.48 14.62 19.26
N SER A 158 7.56 13.67 19.46
CA SER A 158 7.40 12.97 20.73
C SER A 158 8.60 12.11 21.10
N GLU A 159 9.21 11.41 20.12
CA GLU A 159 10.41 10.58 20.34
C GLU A 159 11.63 11.43 20.74
N ARG A 160 11.75 12.65 20.18
CA ARG A 160 12.89 13.54 20.40
C ARG A 160 12.69 14.55 21.53
N GLY A 161 11.47 14.78 22.01
CA GLY A 161 11.17 15.78 23.04
C GLY A 161 11.31 17.23 22.57
N ILE A 162 11.11 17.49 21.27
CA ILE A 162 11.26 18.83 20.65
C ILE A 162 9.89 19.27 20.11
N PRO A 163 9.54 20.57 20.08
CA PRO A 163 8.30 21.06 19.46
C PRO A 163 8.10 20.54 18.04
N VAL A 164 6.84 20.25 17.70
CA VAL A 164 6.44 19.66 16.40
C VAL A 164 6.88 20.54 15.23
N GLU A 165 6.83 21.86 15.38
CA GLU A 165 7.24 22.84 14.35
C GLU A 165 8.66 22.61 13.83
N SER A 166 9.58 22.16 14.71
CA SER A 166 10.97 21.91 14.34
C SER A 166 11.16 20.68 13.44
N VAL A 167 10.22 19.72 13.53
CA VAL A 167 10.28 18.40 12.88
C VAL A 167 9.41 18.34 11.64
N LEU A 168 8.63 19.39 11.37
CA LEU A 168 7.84 19.49 10.14
C LEU A 168 8.72 19.37 8.89
N PRO A 169 8.19 18.81 7.80
CA PRO A 169 8.91 18.74 6.54
C PRO A 169 9.40 20.13 6.10
N PHE A 170 10.56 20.18 5.44
CA PHE A 170 11.25 21.44 5.14
C PHE A 170 10.42 22.42 4.30
N TRP A 171 9.51 21.91 3.45
CA TRP A 171 8.62 22.74 2.63
C TRP A 171 7.50 23.39 3.44
N GLU A 172 7.05 22.76 4.53
CA GLU A 172 6.00 23.31 5.39
C GLU A 172 6.58 24.33 6.38
N ARG A 173 7.79 24.08 6.89
CA ARG A 173 8.51 25.03 7.77
C ARG A 173 8.73 26.41 7.13
N ARG A 174 8.92 26.47 5.81
CA ARG A 174 9.11 27.75 5.09
C ARG A 174 7.86 28.62 5.05
N LYS A 175 6.65 28.04 5.05
CA LYS A 175 5.40 28.82 5.02
C LYS A 175 5.16 29.61 6.31
N ASN A 176 5.63 29.08 7.44
CA ASN A 176 5.40 29.69 8.76
C ASN A 176 6.40 30.82 9.09
N HIS A 177 7.45 31.01 8.28
CA HIS A 177 8.49 32.01 8.48
C HIS A 177 8.56 33.05 7.34
N GLY A 178 7.53 33.10 6.50
CA GLY A 178 7.39 34.08 5.40
C GLY A 178 6.31 35.11 5.69
#